data_AF-A0A820HB50-F1
#
_entry.id   AF-A0A820HB50-F1
#
_cell.length_a   1.000
_cell.length_b   1.000
_cell.length_c   1.000
_cell.angle_alpha   90.00
_cell.angle_beta   90.00
_cell.angle_gamma   90.00
#
_symmetry.space_group_name_H-M   'P 1'
#
loop_
_entity.id
_entity.type
_entity.pdbx_description
1 polymer ?
#
loop_
_entity_poly.entity_id
_entity_poly.type
_entity_poly.pdbx_seq_one_letter_code
_entity_poly.pdbx_strand_id
1 'polypeptide(L)'
;MSEKLGKKVDVHLKVILETGELETYDNVRRASILAMMAGADFIKTSTGKVQPAATLPVTLVMLEAIRDYYFETGIKIGMKPAGGIKTAKDAIAYLVLVNETLGPDWLNNKMFRIGASTLLNDLLMQIKKQRTGFYQGADYFTID
;
A
#
# COMPACT_ATOMS: atom_id res chain seq x y z
N MET A 1 -4.43 43.44 -11.75
CA MET A 1 -3.41 42.43 -11.38
C MET A 1 -3.92 41.62 -10.19
N SER A 2 -4.90 40.72 -10.38
CA SER A 2 -5.39 39.80 -9.33
C SER A 2 -6.33 38.73 -9.90
N GLU A 3 -5.87 37.96 -10.90
CA GLU A 3 -6.70 36.90 -11.52
C GLU A 3 -5.90 35.60 -11.73
N LYS A 4 -5.04 35.27 -10.75
CA LYS A 4 -4.34 33.98 -10.67
C LYS A 4 -4.36 33.43 -9.23
N LEU A 5 -5.51 33.45 -8.55
CA LEU A 5 -5.69 32.53 -7.44
C LEU A 5 -5.77 31.12 -8.04
N GLY A 6 -4.70 30.36 -7.83
CA GLY A 6 -4.52 29.02 -8.37
C GLY A 6 -5.71 28.13 -8.03
N LYS A 7 -6.19 27.39 -9.03
CA LYS A 7 -7.13 26.28 -8.85
C LYS A 7 -6.66 25.44 -7.67
N LYS A 8 -7.48 25.32 -6.61
CA LYS A 8 -7.22 24.38 -5.52
C LYS A 8 -7.24 22.98 -6.14
N VAL A 9 -6.07 22.40 -6.37
CA VAL A 9 -5.94 21.02 -6.84
C VAL A 9 -6.10 20.14 -5.61
N ASP A 10 -7.16 19.35 -5.60
CA ASP A 10 -7.35 18.32 -4.59
C ASP A 10 -6.32 17.20 -4.84
N VAL A 11 -5.42 16.99 -3.88
CA VAL A 11 -4.31 16.03 -4.01
C VAL A 11 -4.31 15.09 -2.81
N HIS A 12 -4.19 13.80 -3.07
CA HIS A 12 -4.13 12.80 -2.00
C HIS A 12 -2.77 12.79 -1.30
N LEU A 13 -2.77 13.03 0.01
CA LEU A 13 -1.62 12.91 0.90
C LEU A 13 -1.42 11.46 1.33
N LYS A 14 -0.24 10.90 1.07
CA LYS A 14 0.16 9.57 1.55
C LYS A 14 1.21 9.74 2.63
N VAL A 15 0.90 9.40 3.87
CA VAL A 15 1.81 9.50 5.00
C VAL A 15 2.59 8.21 5.15
N ILE A 16 3.92 8.29 5.10
CA ILE A 16 4.82 7.15 5.34
C ILE A 16 5.12 7.09 6.82
N LEU A 17 4.86 5.96 7.46
CA LEU A 17 5.09 5.79 8.91
C LEU A 17 6.48 5.22 9.24
N GLU A 18 7.18 4.71 8.23
CA GLU A 18 8.46 3.98 8.37
C GLU A 18 8.38 2.90 9.47
N THR A 19 7.41 2.01 9.32
CA THR A 19 7.00 1.05 10.36
C THR A 19 8.09 0.14 10.88
N GLY A 20 9.17 -0.07 10.12
CA GLY A 20 10.35 -0.84 10.57
C GLY A 20 11.09 -0.16 11.73
N GLU A 21 10.98 1.16 11.86
CA GLU A 21 11.61 1.99 12.89
C GLU A 21 10.70 2.22 14.11
N LEU A 22 9.44 1.73 14.07
CA LEU A 22 8.48 1.93 15.16
C LEU A 22 8.59 0.87 16.26
N GLU A 23 9.44 -0.15 16.08
CA GLU A 23 9.79 -1.23 17.01
C GLU A 23 8.65 -2.19 17.40
N THR A 24 7.46 -1.67 17.73
CA THR A 24 6.34 -2.45 18.27
C THR A 24 5.06 -2.24 17.45
N TYR A 25 4.18 -3.24 17.48
CA TYR A 25 2.86 -3.14 16.83
C TYR A 25 1.98 -2.05 17.45
N ASP A 26 2.10 -1.81 18.75
CA ASP A 26 1.37 -0.72 19.42
C ASP A 26 1.79 0.65 18.86
N ASN A 27 3.08 0.86 18.62
CA ASN A 27 3.57 2.10 18.03
C ASN A 27 3.12 2.25 16.58
N VAL A 28 3.13 1.18 15.79
CA VAL A 28 2.58 1.17 14.42
C VAL A 28 1.10 1.59 14.44
N ARG A 29 0.31 1.03 15.37
CA ARG A 29 -1.11 1.34 15.50
C ARG A 29 -1.33 2.80 15.90
N ARG A 30 -0.61 3.30 16.91
CA ARG A 30 -0.68 4.70 17.35
C ARG A 30 -0.31 5.66 16.22
N ALA A 31 0.79 5.41 15.51
CA ALA A 31 1.22 6.23 14.37
C ALA A 31 0.18 6.24 13.25
N SER A 32 -0.46 5.09 12.98
CA SER A 32 -1.53 4.99 11.97
C SER A 32 -2.73 5.86 12.33
N ILE A 33 -3.21 5.76 13.58
CA ILE A 33 -4.34 6.57 14.07
C ILE A 33 -4.00 8.07 13.98
N LEU A 34 -2.81 8.46 14.46
CA LEU A 34 -2.36 9.86 14.42
C LEU A 34 -2.33 10.41 12.98
N ALA A 35 -1.84 9.63 12.02
CA ALA A 35 -1.80 10.04 10.62
C ALA A 35 -3.22 10.23 10.04
N MET A 36 -4.14 9.31 10.34
CA MET A 36 -5.54 9.42 9.87
C MET A 36 -6.27 10.61 10.51
N MET A 37 -6.12 10.82 11.82
CA MET A 37 -6.67 11.98 12.52
C MET A 37 -6.12 13.30 12.01
N ALA A 38 -4.87 13.33 11.53
CA ALA A 38 -4.25 14.50 10.90
C ALA A 38 -4.67 14.73 9.44
N GLY A 39 -5.56 13.90 8.88
CA GLY A 39 -6.11 14.07 7.53
C GLY A 39 -5.35 13.37 6.42
N ALA A 40 -4.62 12.29 6.71
CA ALA A 40 -4.01 11.47 5.66
C ALA A 40 -5.06 10.78 4.79
N ASP A 41 -4.97 10.87 3.47
CA ASP A 41 -5.79 10.06 2.56
C ASP A 41 -5.33 8.60 2.50
N PHE A 42 -4.03 8.39 2.69
CA PHE A 42 -3.40 7.07 2.72
C PHE A 42 -2.38 7.00 3.84
N ILE A 43 -2.31 5.84 4.48
CA ILE A 43 -1.16 5.45 5.27
C ILE A 43 -0.31 4.46 4.49
N LYS A 44 1.01 4.62 4.57
CA LYS A 44 2.02 3.84 3.85
C LYS A 44 3.03 3.27 4.84
N THR A 45 3.40 2.00 4.66
CA THR A 45 4.29 1.29 5.61
C THR A 45 5.69 1.89 5.66
N SER A 46 6.44 1.84 4.55
CA SER A 46 7.87 2.15 4.52
C SER A 46 8.27 2.97 3.29
N THR A 47 9.43 3.63 3.33
CA THR A 47 10.02 4.24 2.12
C THR A 47 10.52 3.20 1.11
N GLY A 48 10.70 1.95 1.54
CA GLY A 48 11.38 0.88 0.79
C GLY A 48 12.90 0.99 0.82
N LYS A 49 13.46 1.86 1.67
CA LYS A 49 14.91 2.05 1.85
C LYS A 49 15.44 1.47 3.15
N VAL A 50 14.57 1.28 4.14
CA VAL A 50 14.89 0.71 5.46
C VAL A 50 14.30 -0.69 5.58
N GLN A 51 14.97 -1.57 6.34
CA GLN A 51 14.51 -2.92 6.62
C GLN A 51 14.30 -3.14 8.14
N PRO A 52 13.26 -3.86 8.56
CA PRO A 52 12.25 -4.50 7.70
C PRO A 52 11.27 -3.48 7.10
N ALA A 53 10.96 -3.64 5.81
CA ALA A 53 10.00 -2.81 5.09
C ALA A 53 8.53 -3.23 5.36
N ALA A 54 7.70 -3.46 4.34
CA ALA A 54 6.37 -4.01 4.57
C ALA A 54 6.43 -5.50 4.98
N THR A 55 5.76 -5.83 6.07
CA THR A 55 5.46 -7.22 6.46
C THR A 55 3.95 -7.40 6.60
N LEU A 56 3.46 -8.65 6.45
CA LEU A 56 2.04 -8.95 6.62
C LEU A 56 1.52 -8.60 8.03
N PRO A 57 2.22 -8.92 9.15
CA PRO A 57 1.76 -8.54 10.48
C PRO A 57 1.63 -7.03 10.68
N VAL A 58 2.62 -6.25 10.25
CA VAL A 58 2.57 -4.77 10.32
C VAL A 58 1.41 -4.23 9.50
N THR A 59 1.21 -4.77 8.30
CA THR A 59 0.13 -4.34 7.41
C THR A 59 -1.23 -4.67 8.02
N LEU A 60 -1.39 -5.84 8.66
CA LEU A 60 -2.62 -6.20 9.36
C LEU A 60 -2.96 -5.19 10.46
N VAL A 61 -1.98 -4.82 11.29
CA VAL A 61 -2.17 -3.81 12.36
C VAL A 61 -2.62 -2.46 11.78
N MET A 62 -2.04 -2.04 10.66
CA MET A 62 -2.45 -0.80 9.97
C MET A 62 -3.86 -0.91 9.37
N LEU A 63 -4.23 -2.06 8.79
CA LEU A 63 -5.56 -2.31 8.24
C LEU A 63 -6.63 -2.34 9.34
N GLU A 64 -6.35 -2.97 10.48
CA GLU A 64 -7.24 -2.94 11.65
C GLU A 64 -7.41 -1.50 12.16
N ALA A 65 -6.36 -0.69 12.14
CA ALA A 65 -6.48 0.73 12.45
C ALA A 65 -7.40 1.47 11.49
N ILE A 66 -7.26 1.25 10.18
CA ILE A 66 -8.16 1.83 9.17
C ILE A 66 -9.60 1.38 9.40
N ARG A 67 -9.83 0.09 9.68
CA ARG A 67 -11.16 -0.47 9.93
C ARG A 67 -11.83 0.22 11.11
N ASP A 68 -11.14 0.28 12.23
CA ASP A 68 -11.70 0.82 13.47
C ASP A 68 -11.94 2.34 13.33
N TYR A 69 -11.03 3.06 12.66
CA TYR A 69 -11.21 4.48 12.34
C TYR A 69 -12.42 4.71 11.42
N TYR A 70 -12.63 3.85 10.43
CA TYR A 70 -13.81 3.92 9.56
C TYR A 70 -15.10 3.65 10.35
N PHE A 71 -15.12 2.66 11.24
CA PHE A 71 -16.29 2.38 12.08
C PHE A 71 -16.63 3.54 13.02
N GLU A 72 -15.63 4.26 13.51
CA GLU A 72 -15.84 5.41 14.40
C GLU A 72 -16.25 6.68 13.64
N THR A 73 -15.66 6.94 12.47
CA THR A 73 -15.76 8.25 11.80
C THR A 73 -16.55 8.24 10.49
N GLY A 74 -16.75 7.07 9.88
CA GLY A 74 -17.28 6.93 8.52
C GLY A 74 -16.30 7.34 7.42
N ILE A 75 -15.06 7.72 7.74
CA ILE A 75 -14.06 8.19 6.77
C ILE A 75 -13.23 7.00 6.26
N LYS A 76 -13.20 6.81 4.94
CA LYS A 76 -12.38 5.76 4.31
C LYS A 76 -10.95 6.26 4.10
N ILE A 77 -9.99 5.48 4.60
CA ILE A 77 -8.55 5.73 4.43
C ILE A 77 -7.94 4.64 3.56
N GLY A 78 -7.07 5.03 2.62
CA GLY A 78 -6.36 4.10 1.76
C GLY A 78 -5.14 3.46 2.43
N MET A 79 -4.82 2.24 2.02
CA MET A 79 -3.63 1.51 2.48
C MET A 79 -2.61 1.36 1.35
N LYS A 80 -1.33 1.62 1.65
CA LYS A 80 -0.22 1.39 0.72
C LYS A 80 0.94 0.63 1.37
N PRO A 81 0.95 -0.71 1.37
CA PRO A 81 2.16 -1.46 1.72
C PRO A 81 3.25 -1.18 0.68
N ALA A 82 4.47 -0.95 1.15
CA ALA A 82 5.62 -0.65 0.29
C ALA A 82 6.91 -1.28 0.80
N GLY A 83 7.74 -1.72 -0.16
CA GLY A 83 9.03 -2.36 0.08
C GLY A 83 8.93 -3.86 0.38
N GLY A 84 9.80 -4.65 -0.25
CA GLY A 84 9.88 -6.11 -0.03
C GLY A 84 8.89 -6.97 -0.82
N ILE A 85 7.88 -6.39 -1.48
CA ILE A 85 6.88 -7.11 -2.28
C ILE A 85 7.42 -7.30 -3.70
N LYS A 86 7.82 -8.53 -4.06
CA LYS A 86 8.55 -8.81 -5.30
C LYS A 86 7.82 -9.72 -6.27
N THR A 87 6.91 -10.56 -5.77
CA THR A 87 6.23 -11.56 -6.60
C THR A 87 4.71 -11.40 -6.59
N ALA A 88 4.04 -11.95 -7.61
CA ALA A 88 2.60 -12.05 -7.72
C ALA A 88 2.01 -12.79 -6.52
N LYS A 89 2.69 -13.80 -6.00
CA LYS A 89 2.28 -14.54 -4.80
C LYS A 89 2.31 -13.64 -3.56
N ASP A 90 3.37 -12.83 -3.39
CA ASP A 90 3.43 -11.84 -2.31
C ASP A 90 2.24 -10.87 -2.44
N ALA A 91 2.03 -10.31 -3.63
CA ALA A 91 0.94 -9.37 -3.89
C ALA A 91 -0.45 -9.96 -3.58
N ILE A 92 -0.68 -11.23 -3.91
CA ILE A 92 -1.93 -11.94 -3.58
C ILE A 92 -2.12 -12.00 -2.06
N ALA A 93 -1.09 -12.29 -1.27
CA ALA A 93 -1.21 -12.32 0.19
C ALA A 93 -1.69 -10.97 0.76
N TYR A 94 -1.21 -9.85 0.21
CA TYR A 94 -1.68 -8.52 0.59
C TYR A 94 -3.13 -8.25 0.14
N LEU A 95 -3.51 -8.67 -1.06
CA LEU A 95 -4.89 -8.52 -1.55
C LEU A 95 -5.89 -9.30 -0.69
N VAL A 96 -5.53 -10.53 -0.31
CA VAL A 96 -6.32 -11.34 0.63
C VAL A 96 -6.44 -10.62 1.97
N LEU A 97 -5.32 -10.14 2.52
CA LEU A 97 -5.33 -9.43 3.80
C LEU A 97 -6.24 -8.20 3.78
N VAL A 98 -6.24 -7.42 2.70
CA VAL A 98 -7.15 -6.28 2.55
C VAL A 98 -8.61 -6.74 2.47
N ASN A 99 -8.89 -7.78 1.69
CA ASN A 99 -10.25 -8.31 1.54
C ASN A 99 -10.83 -8.79 2.87
N GLU A 100 -10.06 -9.59 3.61
CA GLU A 100 -10.52 -10.19 4.86
C GLU A 100 -10.67 -9.16 5.99
N THR A 101 -9.87 -8.08 5.98
CA THR A 101 -9.91 -7.07 7.05
C THR A 101 -10.85 -5.89 6.76
N LEU A 102 -10.90 -5.41 5.51
CA LEU A 102 -11.64 -4.19 5.11
C LEU A 102 -12.76 -4.45 4.10
N GLY A 103 -12.75 -5.60 3.43
CA GLY A 103 -13.75 -5.96 2.42
C GLY A 103 -13.45 -5.43 1.01
N PRO A 104 -14.30 -5.81 0.04
CA PRO A 104 -14.09 -5.55 -1.40
C PRO A 104 -14.09 -4.05 -1.75
N ASP A 105 -14.72 -3.22 -0.93
CA ASP A 105 -14.74 -1.76 -1.07
C ASP A 105 -13.35 -1.12 -1.05
N TRP A 106 -12.36 -1.79 -0.46
CA TRP A 106 -10.96 -1.33 -0.43
C TRP A 106 -10.10 -1.90 -1.58
N LEU A 107 -10.61 -2.87 -2.35
CA LEU A 107 -9.89 -3.50 -3.46
C LEU A 107 -9.99 -2.71 -4.77
N ASN A 108 -9.62 -1.43 -4.72
CA ASN A 108 -9.56 -0.57 -5.90
C ASN A 108 -8.40 0.43 -5.82
N ASN A 109 -8.10 1.08 -6.94
CA ASN A 109 -6.96 2.00 -7.07
C ASN A 109 -7.06 3.29 -6.22
N LYS A 110 -8.22 3.59 -5.64
CA LYS A 110 -8.43 4.74 -4.76
C LYS A 110 -8.21 4.39 -3.29
N MET A 111 -8.27 3.11 -2.93
CA MET A 111 -8.18 2.65 -1.54
C MET A 111 -6.99 1.73 -1.28
N PHE A 112 -6.44 1.09 -2.32
CA PHE A 112 -5.29 0.20 -2.16
C PHE A 112 -4.25 0.41 -3.26
N ARG A 113 -2.98 0.40 -2.86
CA ARG A 113 -1.82 0.50 -3.76
C ARG A 113 -0.69 -0.37 -3.25
N ILE A 114 0.02 -1.04 -4.13
CA ILE A 114 1.29 -1.69 -3.79
C ILE A 114 2.45 -0.76 -4.18
N GLY A 115 3.32 -0.44 -3.23
CA GLY A 115 4.56 0.28 -3.48
C GLY A 115 5.71 -0.68 -3.79
N ALA A 116 5.97 -0.91 -5.07
CA ALA A 116 7.03 -1.80 -5.53
C ALA A 116 7.75 -1.23 -6.76
N SER A 117 9.00 -1.65 -6.96
CA SER A 117 9.74 -1.47 -8.21
C SER A 117 9.70 -2.77 -9.03
N THR A 118 10.33 -3.83 -8.52
CA THR A 118 10.57 -5.08 -9.27
C THR A 118 9.35 -6.00 -9.42
N LEU A 119 8.25 -5.75 -8.70
CA LEU A 119 7.03 -6.56 -8.79
C LEU A 119 6.42 -6.55 -10.20
N LEU A 120 6.58 -5.46 -10.95
CA LEU A 120 6.01 -5.34 -12.29
C LEU A 120 6.52 -6.45 -13.21
N ASN A 121 7.81 -6.75 -13.17
CA ASN A 121 8.42 -7.77 -14.02
C ASN A 121 7.84 -9.15 -13.73
N ASP A 122 7.73 -9.53 -12.46
CA ASP A 122 7.12 -10.80 -12.11
C ASP A 122 5.64 -10.88 -12.55
N LEU A 123 4.86 -9.81 -12.36
CA LEU A 123 3.48 -9.77 -12.82
C LEU A 123 3.36 -9.96 -14.34
N LEU A 124 4.21 -9.30 -15.12
CA LEU A 124 4.23 -9.44 -16.58
C LEU A 124 4.63 -10.88 -17.00
N MET A 125 5.61 -11.47 -16.32
CA MET A 125 5.99 -12.88 -16.52
C MET A 125 4.82 -13.83 -16.24
N GLN A 126 4.11 -13.65 -15.11
CA GLN A 126 2.98 -14.51 -14.74
C GLN A 126 1.81 -14.35 -15.73
N ILE A 127 1.47 -13.12 -16.14
CA ILE A 127 0.42 -12.87 -17.14
C ILE A 127 0.76 -13.56 -18.46
N LYS A 128 2.01 -13.47 -18.91
CA LYS A 128 2.44 -14.11 -20.16
C LYS A 128 2.41 -15.62 -20.06
N LYS A 129 2.91 -16.19 -18.94
CA LYS A 129 2.84 -17.62 -18.67
C LYS A 129 1.40 -18.14 -18.71
N GLN A 130 0.45 -17.43 -18.11
CA GLN A 130 -0.97 -17.80 -18.13
C GLN A 130 -1.57 -17.75 -19.55
N ARG A 131 -1.15 -16.80 -20.39
CA ARG A 131 -1.66 -16.64 -21.76
C ARG A 131 -1.05 -17.63 -22.76
N THR A 132 0.24 -17.93 -22.63
CA THR A 132 0.98 -18.71 -23.65
C THR A 132 1.29 -20.14 -23.21
N GLY A 133 1.26 -20.44 -21.91
CA GLY A 133 1.71 -21.72 -21.36
C GLY A 133 3.23 -21.82 -21.21
N PHE A 134 4.02 -20.82 -21.62
CA PHE A 134 5.49 -20.85 -21.57
C PHE A 134 6.06 -19.75 -20.69
N TYR A 135 7.14 -20.06 -19.95
CA TYR A 135 7.89 -19.03 -19.23
C TYR A 135 8.73 -18.23 -20.20
N GLN A 136 8.87 -16.94 -19.93
CA GLN A 136 9.79 -16.07 -20.65
C GLN A 136 11.14 -16.00 -19.94
N GLY A 137 12.21 -15.79 -20.71
CA GLY A 137 13.50 -15.44 -20.12
C GLY A 137 13.44 -14.09 -19.41
N ALA A 138 14.29 -13.91 -18.39
CA ALA A 138 14.39 -12.65 -17.65
C ALA A 138 14.78 -11.46 -18.56
N ASP A 139 15.52 -11.73 -19.64
CA ASP A 139 16.04 -10.73 -20.59
C ASP A 139 14.96 -9.96 -21.38
N TYR A 140 13.69 -10.40 -21.31
CA TYR A 140 12.56 -9.73 -21.96
C TYR A 140 11.89 -8.67 -21.08
N PHE A 141 12.36 -8.49 -19.84
CA PHE A 141 11.80 -7.54 -18.87
C PHE A 141 12.89 -6.57 -18.39
N THR A 142 12.46 -5.42 -17.87
CA THR A 142 13.40 -4.39 -17.44
C THR A 142 14.26 -4.86 -16.28
N ILE A 143 15.46 -4.31 -16.17
CA ILE A 143 16.34 -4.49 -15.01
C ILE A 143 16.17 -3.25 -14.15
N ASP A 144 15.30 -3.33 -13.15
CA ASP A 144 14.96 -2.24 -12.21
C ASP A 144 15.36 -2.56 -10.77
#